data_AF-A0A850PHN1-F1
#
_entry.id   AF-A0A850PHN1-F1
#
_cell.length_a   1.000
_cell.length_b   1.000
_cell.length_c   1.000
_cell.angle_alpha   90.00
_cell.angle_beta   90.00
_cell.angle_gamma   90.00
#
_symmetry.space_group_name_H-M   'P 1'
#
loop_
_entity.id
_entity.type
_entity.pdbx_description
1 polymer ?
#
loop_
_entity_poly.entity_id
_entity_poly.type
_entity_poly.pdbx_seq_one_letter_code
_entity_poly.pdbx_strand_id
1 'polypeptide(L)'
;MKLLSLSRLFSMVAVTMSVLLAIKLCVLTDYFLGGTESPVVQRVLASPAYASGASVTTAAPTPAAPSAVPGEPATTPTPPADPEQLALLQSLSARQKQLDVLESTLLEKQRVVDASETALAQKMAVYEKIVGDYRARDQARQDMSTADLDRLVRIYENMSPRDAATIFDVLDMHVMVRVLDRMNPRKASAIMGGMTPERVNLATQLLAGMHDTGVRLTPVFVR
;
A
#
# COMPACT_ATOMS: atom_id res chain seq x y z
N MET A 1 -30.32 -31.79 35.55
CA MET A 1 -30.30 -30.93 34.34
C MET A 1 -28.88 -30.57 33.81
N LYS A 2 -27.78 -31.22 34.24
CA LYS A 2 -26.40 -30.90 33.78
C LYS A 2 -25.92 -31.71 32.55
N LEU A 3 -26.68 -32.70 32.09
CA LEU A 3 -26.27 -33.61 31.00
C LEU A 3 -26.62 -33.09 29.59
N LEU A 4 -27.56 -32.13 29.47
CA LEU A 4 -27.98 -31.60 28.16
C LEU A 4 -27.06 -30.48 27.63
N SER A 5 -26.33 -29.75 28.49
CA SER A 5 -25.41 -28.69 28.05
C SER A 5 -24.07 -29.23 27.54
N LEU A 6 -23.60 -30.37 28.06
CA LEU A 6 -22.33 -30.98 27.67
C LEU A 6 -22.38 -31.58 26.25
N SER A 7 -23.51 -32.20 25.89
CA SER A 7 -23.75 -32.72 24.54
C SER A 7 -23.85 -31.60 23.48
N ARG A 8 -24.46 -30.46 23.84
CA ARG A 8 -24.53 -29.27 22.97
C ARG A 8 -23.17 -28.60 22.80
N LEU A 9 -22.34 -28.60 23.85
CA LEU A 9 -20.98 -28.07 23.79
C LEU A 9 -20.11 -28.90 22.83
N PHE A 10 -20.16 -30.23 22.92
CA PHE A 10 -19.42 -31.11 22.02
C PHE A 10 -19.90 -30.98 20.57
N SER A 11 -21.22 -30.87 20.34
CA SER A 11 -21.77 -30.64 19.00
C SER A 11 -21.32 -29.29 18.40
N MET A 12 -21.29 -28.22 19.22
CA MET A 12 -20.84 -26.91 18.75
C MET A 12 -19.33 -26.86 18.46
N VAL A 13 -18.51 -27.56 19.25
CA VAL A 13 -17.06 -27.71 18.99
C VAL A 13 -16.81 -28.56 17.72
N ALA A 14 -17.61 -29.61 17.51
CA ALA A 14 -17.51 -30.43 16.29
C ALA A 14 -17.89 -29.64 15.03
N VAL A 15 -18.94 -28.81 15.09
CA VAL A 15 -19.36 -27.96 13.96
C VAL A 15 -18.30 -26.90 13.67
N THR A 16 -17.76 -26.23 14.69
CA THR A 16 -16.72 -25.20 14.49
C THR A 16 -15.42 -25.80 13.95
N MET A 17 -15.00 -26.98 14.42
CA MET A 17 -13.84 -27.69 13.86
C MET A 17 -14.08 -28.17 12.43
N SER A 18 -15.29 -28.62 12.09
CA SER A 18 -15.63 -29.01 10.71
C SER A 18 -15.61 -27.81 9.76
N VAL A 19 -16.08 -26.64 10.20
CA VAL A 19 -16.03 -25.40 9.42
C VAL A 19 -14.59 -24.95 9.22
N LEU A 20 -13.76 -24.96 10.27
CA LEU A 20 -12.34 -24.61 10.17
C LEU A 20 -11.57 -25.59 9.28
N LEU A 21 -11.88 -26.89 9.35
CA LEU A 21 -11.29 -27.91 8.49
C LEU A 21 -11.70 -27.72 7.02
N ALA A 22 -12.96 -27.39 6.75
CA ALA A 22 -13.43 -27.09 5.39
C ALA A 22 -12.77 -25.84 4.80
N ILE A 23 -12.63 -24.78 5.61
CA ILE A 23 -11.90 -23.57 5.21
C ILE A 23 -10.42 -23.90 4.93
N LYS A 24 -9.79 -24.70 5.80
CA LYS A 24 -8.39 -25.08 5.64
C LYS A 24 -8.17 -25.98 4.42
N LEU A 25 -9.09 -26.90 4.12
CA LEU A 25 -9.05 -27.67 2.88
C LEU A 25 -9.25 -26.79 1.65
N CYS A 26 -10.18 -25.84 1.67
CA CYS A 26 -10.42 -24.91 0.56
C CYS A 26 -9.17 -24.06 0.28
N VAL A 27 -8.59 -23.46 1.32
CA VAL A 27 -7.36 -22.65 1.22
C VAL A 27 -6.17 -23.50 0.79
N LEU A 28 -6.07 -24.76 1.26
CA LEU A 28 -4.99 -25.67 0.88
C LEU A 28 -5.15 -26.15 -0.57
N THR A 29 -6.36 -26.40 -1.07
CA THR A 29 -6.58 -26.73 -2.49
C THR A 29 -6.29 -25.54 -3.40
N ASP A 30 -6.63 -24.32 -3.00
CA ASP A 30 -6.25 -23.09 -3.72
C ASP A 30 -4.73 -22.90 -3.72
N TYR A 31 -4.04 -23.24 -2.62
CA TYR A 31 -2.57 -23.14 -2.54
C TYR A 31 -1.85 -24.26 -3.31
N PHE A 32 -2.42 -25.45 -3.38
CA PHE A 32 -1.74 -26.64 -3.93
C PHE A 32 -1.96 -26.83 -5.44
N LEU A 33 -3.06 -26.30 -6.00
CA LEU A 33 -3.28 -26.24 -7.45
C LEU A 33 -3.02 -24.84 -8.05
N GLY A 34 -2.93 -23.79 -7.22
CA GLY A 34 -2.68 -22.40 -7.62
C GLY A 34 -1.24 -21.95 -7.43
N GLY A 35 -0.28 -22.72 -7.96
CA GLY A 35 1.05 -22.17 -8.23
C GLY A 35 0.93 -21.17 -9.37
N THR A 36 0.95 -19.87 -9.03
CA THR A 36 0.76 -18.70 -9.92
C THR A 36 -0.64 -18.70 -10.56
N GLU A 37 -1.59 -17.88 -10.12
CA GLU A 37 -1.74 -16.49 -10.57
C GLU A 37 -2.87 -15.84 -9.75
N SER A 38 -2.64 -14.61 -9.30
CA SER A 38 -3.64 -13.76 -8.64
C SER A 38 -4.78 -13.41 -9.63
N PRO A 39 -6.05 -13.32 -9.19
CA PRO A 39 -7.22 -13.14 -10.08
C PRO A 39 -7.36 -11.75 -10.71
N VAL A 40 -6.27 -10.99 -10.84
CA VAL A 40 -6.24 -9.68 -11.50
C VAL A 40 -5.92 -9.80 -13.00
N VAL A 41 -5.34 -10.91 -13.47
CA VAL A 41 -4.93 -11.08 -14.89
C VAL A 41 -6.04 -11.72 -15.76
N GLN A 42 -6.99 -12.46 -15.17
CA GLN A 42 -8.02 -13.22 -15.90
C GLN A 42 -9.17 -12.37 -16.48
N ARG A 43 -9.09 -11.03 -16.46
CA ARG A 43 -10.03 -10.17 -17.18
C ARG A 43 -9.50 -9.62 -18.51
N VAL A 44 -8.26 -9.94 -18.88
CA VAL A 44 -7.66 -9.47 -20.13
C VAL A 44 -7.77 -10.48 -21.28
N LEU A 45 -7.93 -11.78 -21.00
CA LEU A 45 -7.92 -12.83 -22.04
C LEU A 45 -9.29 -13.37 -22.46
N ALA A 46 -10.39 -12.80 -21.94
CA ALA A 46 -11.76 -13.19 -22.31
C ALA A 46 -12.49 -12.08 -23.11
N SER A 47 -11.82 -11.49 -24.11
CA SER A 47 -12.50 -10.69 -25.13
C SER A 47 -12.40 -11.41 -26.48
N PRO A 48 -13.53 -11.90 -27.05
CA PRO A 48 -13.54 -12.54 -28.36
C PRO A 48 -13.63 -11.44 -29.42
N ALA A 49 -12.50 -10.83 -29.76
CA ALA A 49 -12.49 -9.81 -30.80
C ALA A 49 -11.14 -9.74 -31.50
N TYR A 50 -10.69 -10.84 -32.15
CA TYR A 50 -9.89 -10.76 -33.37
C TYR A 50 -9.95 -12.10 -34.12
N ALA A 51 -11.12 -12.33 -34.72
CA ALA A 51 -11.28 -13.19 -35.87
C ALA A 51 -12.17 -12.46 -36.87
N SER A 52 -11.57 -11.64 -37.74
CA SER A 52 -12.11 -11.39 -39.08
C SER A 52 -11.07 -10.64 -39.91
N GLY A 53 -10.67 -11.26 -41.00
CA GLY A 53 -10.08 -10.54 -42.13
C GLY A 53 -11.15 -9.77 -42.91
N ALA A 54 -10.67 -8.97 -43.86
CA ALA A 54 -11.36 -8.35 -45.00
C ALA A 54 -12.40 -7.26 -44.62
N SER A 55 -12.50 -6.08 -45.23
CA SER A 55 -11.93 -5.48 -46.44
C SER A 55 -12.13 -3.97 -46.31
N VAL A 56 -11.20 -3.11 -46.77
CA VAL A 56 -11.59 -1.79 -47.27
C VAL A 56 -10.77 -1.46 -48.51
N THR A 57 -11.44 -1.56 -49.63
CA THR A 57 -11.16 -0.96 -50.93
C THR A 57 -10.78 0.52 -50.79
N THR A 58 -9.69 0.96 -51.41
CA THR A 58 -9.55 2.36 -51.81
C THR A 58 -8.99 2.43 -53.21
N ALA A 59 -9.72 3.18 -54.02
CA ALA A 59 -9.65 3.30 -55.46
C ALA A 59 -8.37 3.99 -55.96
N ALA A 60 -7.93 3.56 -57.14
CA ALA A 60 -7.09 4.35 -58.03
C ALA A 60 -7.85 5.63 -58.47
N PRO A 61 -7.12 6.70 -58.85
CA PRO A 61 -6.96 6.90 -60.28
C PRO A 61 -5.53 7.30 -60.70
N THR A 62 -5.20 6.87 -61.92
CA THR A 62 -4.07 7.28 -62.77
C THR A 62 -3.93 8.81 -62.85
N PRO A 63 -2.70 9.34 -62.95
CA PRO A 63 -2.31 9.98 -64.21
C PRO A 63 -0.84 9.75 -64.65
N ALA A 64 -0.72 9.49 -65.96
CA ALA A 64 0.27 10.03 -66.90
C ALA A 64 1.79 9.86 -66.65
N ALA A 65 2.43 9.10 -67.56
CA ALA A 65 3.80 9.34 -68.00
C ALA A 65 3.92 10.75 -68.63
N PRO A 66 5.12 11.38 -68.59
CA PRO A 66 6.00 11.22 -69.75
C PRO A 66 7.52 11.26 -69.47
N SER A 67 8.24 10.85 -70.52
CA SER A 67 9.61 11.20 -70.90
C SER A 67 10.77 10.46 -70.26
N ALA A 68 11.21 9.46 -71.02
CA ALA A 68 12.57 8.98 -71.08
C ALA A 68 13.57 10.10 -71.35
N VAL A 69 14.67 10.10 -70.60
CA VAL A 69 15.95 10.68 -70.99
C VAL A 69 16.98 9.56 -70.79
N PRO A 70 17.64 9.06 -71.85
CA PRO A 70 18.71 8.08 -71.71
C PRO A 70 19.94 8.75 -71.09
N GLY A 71 20.22 8.43 -69.83
CA GLY A 71 21.44 8.80 -69.13
C GLY A 71 22.26 7.53 -68.87
N GLU A 72 23.17 7.25 -69.79
CA GLU A 72 24.29 6.33 -69.66
C GLU A 72 24.90 6.37 -68.24
N PRO A 73 24.93 5.28 -67.45
CA PRO A 73 25.88 5.22 -66.37
C PRO A 73 27.24 4.96 -67.01
N ALA A 74 28.03 6.02 -67.11
CA ALA A 74 29.46 5.93 -67.38
C ALA A 74 30.07 4.90 -66.41
N THR A 75 30.36 3.71 -66.95
CA THR A 75 31.20 2.70 -66.31
C THR A 75 32.60 3.28 -66.23
N THR A 76 32.84 4.12 -65.23
CA THR A 76 34.21 4.46 -64.84
C THR A 76 34.83 3.17 -64.30
N PRO A 77 35.99 2.75 -64.82
CA PRO A 77 36.66 1.58 -64.30
C PRO A 77 37.10 1.92 -62.89
N THR A 78 36.44 1.33 -61.89
CA THR A 78 36.93 1.28 -60.52
C THR A 78 38.39 0.83 -60.59
N PRO A 79 39.36 1.64 -60.13
CA PRO A 79 40.75 1.18 -60.09
C PRO A 79 40.78 -0.09 -59.22
N PRO A 80 41.67 -1.06 -59.50
CA PRO A 80 41.78 -2.25 -58.68
C PRO A 80 42.01 -1.78 -57.24
N ALA A 81 41.02 -2.00 -56.38
CA ALA A 81 41.08 -1.51 -55.02
C ALA A 81 42.31 -2.12 -54.34
N ASP A 82 43.21 -1.27 -53.87
CA ASP A 82 44.38 -1.73 -53.14
C ASP A 82 43.90 -2.59 -51.95
N PRO A 83 44.48 -3.78 -51.74
CA PRO A 83 44.00 -4.71 -50.72
C PRO A 83 43.99 -4.10 -49.30
N GLU A 84 44.85 -3.11 -49.05
CA GLU A 84 44.90 -2.35 -47.79
C GLU A 84 43.66 -1.45 -47.60
N GLN A 85 43.17 -0.79 -48.66
CA GLN A 85 41.97 0.05 -48.59
C GLN A 85 40.72 -0.79 -48.31
N LEU A 86 40.63 -1.97 -48.92
CA LEU A 86 39.55 -2.92 -48.66
C LEU A 86 39.58 -3.44 -47.21
N ALA A 87 40.76 -3.74 -46.67
CA ALA A 87 40.92 -4.18 -45.28
C ALA A 87 40.49 -3.09 -44.28
N LEU A 88 40.84 -1.82 -44.55
CA LEU A 88 40.41 -0.69 -43.72
C LEU A 88 38.88 -0.52 -43.73
N LEU A 89 38.25 -0.56 -44.90
CA LEU A 89 36.79 -0.46 -45.02
C LEU A 89 36.08 -1.61 -44.29
N GLN A 90 36.60 -2.82 -44.39
CA GLN A 90 36.09 -3.97 -43.63
C GLN A 90 36.19 -3.74 -42.12
N SER A 91 37.33 -3.23 -41.62
CA SER A 91 37.52 -2.93 -40.19
C SER A 91 36.54 -1.86 -39.68
N LEU A 92 36.29 -0.81 -40.47
CA LEU A 92 35.32 0.24 -40.12
C LEU A 92 33.89 -0.31 -40.12
N SER A 93 33.52 -1.11 -41.12
CA SER A 93 32.20 -1.74 -41.17
C SER A 93 31.98 -2.71 -40.00
N ALA A 94 33.01 -3.44 -39.59
CA ALA A 94 32.95 -4.33 -38.43
C ALA A 94 32.75 -3.53 -37.13
N ARG A 95 33.45 -2.40 -37.00
CA ARG A 95 33.30 -1.52 -35.83
C ARG A 95 31.93 -0.83 -35.80
N GLN A 96 31.40 -0.40 -36.94
CA GLN A 96 30.04 0.14 -37.03
C GLN A 96 29.02 -0.90 -36.56
N LYS A 97 29.08 -2.14 -37.05
CA LYS A 97 28.19 -3.22 -36.58
C LYS A 97 28.30 -3.47 -35.08
N GLN A 98 29.51 -3.41 -34.52
CA GLN A 98 29.70 -3.54 -33.06
C GLN A 98 29.04 -2.39 -32.30
N LEU A 99 29.15 -1.17 -32.79
CA LEU A 99 28.50 0.01 -32.19
C LEU A 99 26.97 -0.09 -32.30
N ASP A 100 26.43 -0.51 -33.44
CA ASP A 100 24.98 -0.68 -33.64
C ASP A 100 24.39 -1.70 -32.65
N VAL A 101 25.11 -2.81 -32.40
CA VAL A 101 24.72 -3.82 -31.41
C VAL A 101 24.78 -3.24 -29.99
N LEU A 102 25.79 -2.44 -29.66
CA LEU A 102 25.87 -1.79 -28.35
C LEU A 102 24.77 -0.74 -28.17
N GLU A 103 24.50 0.08 -29.19
CA GLU A 103 23.47 1.11 -29.15
C GLU A 103 22.09 0.47 -28.97
N SER A 104 21.76 -0.55 -29.75
CA SER A 104 20.50 -1.29 -29.59
C SER A 104 20.36 -1.92 -28.20
N THR A 105 21.44 -2.51 -27.67
CA THR A 105 21.46 -3.08 -26.31
C THR A 105 21.24 -2.01 -25.23
N LEU A 106 21.86 -0.84 -25.39
CA LEU A 106 21.68 0.28 -24.45
C LEU A 106 20.27 0.85 -24.52
N LEU A 107 19.70 1.00 -25.72
CA LEU A 107 18.31 1.46 -25.89
C LEU A 107 17.31 0.49 -25.25
N GLU A 108 17.53 -0.82 -25.38
CA GLU A 108 16.69 -1.82 -24.70
C GLU A 108 16.78 -1.70 -23.18
N LYS A 109 18.00 -1.60 -22.63
CA LYS A 109 18.21 -1.38 -21.20
C LYS A 109 17.56 -0.10 -20.71
N GLN A 110 17.71 1.00 -21.45
CA GLN A 110 17.11 2.29 -21.09
C GLN A 110 15.59 2.19 -21.02
N ARG A 111 14.93 1.53 -21.98
CA ARG A 111 13.47 1.32 -21.95
C ARG A 111 13.01 0.55 -20.73
N VAL A 112 13.77 -0.48 -20.31
CA VAL A 112 13.46 -1.25 -19.10
C VAL A 112 13.60 -0.38 -17.86
N VAL A 113 14.66 0.43 -17.78
CA VAL A 113 14.89 1.38 -16.68
C VAL A 113 13.75 2.39 -16.61
N ASP A 114 13.42 3.06 -17.71
CA ASP A 114 12.36 4.07 -17.79
C ASP A 114 10.99 3.50 -17.37
N ALA A 115 10.67 2.29 -17.84
CA ALA A 115 9.45 1.59 -17.46
C ALA A 115 9.43 1.26 -15.95
N SER A 116 10.57 0.84 -15.40
CA SER A 116 10.71 0.54 -13.98
C SER A 116 10.60 1.79 -13.11
N GLU A 117 11.19 2.91 -13.52
CA GLU A 117 11.11 4.20 -12.84
C GLU A 117 9.67 4.70 -12.82
N THR A 118 8.97 4.61 -13.95
CA THR A 118 7.55 4.99 -14.05
C THR A 118 6.69 4.12 -13.13
N ALA A 119 6.90 2.81 -13.13
CA ALA A 119 6.19 1.90 -12.24
C ALA A 119 6.47 2.18 -10.75
N LEU A 120 7.71 2.54 -10.41
CA LEU A 120 8.09 2.89 -9.04
C LEU A 120 7.46 4.21 -8.60
N ALA A 121 7.46 5.23 -9.47
CA ALA A 121 6.81 6.51 -9.21
C ALA A 121 5.31 6.36 -8.97
N GLN A 122 4.63 5.52 -9.77
CA GLN A 122 3.22 5.20 -9.56
C GLN A 122 2.98 4.52 -8.20
N LYS A 123 3.82 3.56 -7.82
CA LYS A 123 3.73 2.89 -6.51
C LYS A 123 3.94 3.88 -5.37
N MET A 124 4.94 4.76 -5.47
CA MET A 124 5.21 5.80 -4.47
C MET A 124 4.01 6.74 -4.30
N ALA A 125 3.42 7.22 -5.40
CA ALA A 125 2.22 8.06 -5.34
C ALA A 125 1.03 7.37 -4.64
N VAL A 126 0.84 6.06 -4.89
CA VAL A 126 -0.19 5.27 -4.18
C VAL A 126 0.12 5.16 -2.68
N TYR A 127 1.37 4.88 -2.31
CA TYR A 127 1.76 4.81 -0.90
C TYR A 127 1.60 6.15 -0.18
N GLU A 128 2.00 7.26 -0.80
CA GLU A 128 1.82 8.60 -0.24
C GLU A 128 0.34 8.90 -0.01
N LYS A 129 -0.53 8.52 -0.94
CA LYS A 129 -1.98 8.65 -0.78
C LYS A 129 -2.48 7.83 0.40
N ILE A 130 -2.08 6.55 0.51
CA ILE A 130 -2.49 5.68 1.63
C ILE A 130 -2.02 6.25 2.96
N VAL A 131 -0.77 6.73 3.04
CA VAL A 131 -0.23 7.36 4.25
C VAL A 131 -0.98 8.64 4.60
N GLY A 132 -1.30 9.47 3.60
CA GLY A 132 -2.10 10.68 3.76
C GLY A 132 -3.50 10.37 4.30
N ASP A 133 -4.20 9.42 3.68
CA ASP A 133 -5.54 8.99 4.09
C ASP A 133 -5.54 8.39 5.50
N TYR A 134 -4.52 7.59 5.83
CA TYR A 134 -4.37 7.03 7.17
C TYR A 134 -4.14 8.12 8.21
N ARG A 135 -3.23 9.07 7.95
CA ARG A 135 -2.96 10.20 8.86
C ARG A 135 -4.21 11.05 9.07
N ALA A 136 -4.94 11.36 8.01
CA ALA A 136 -6.18 12.13 8.11
C ALA A 136 -7.24 11.39 8.94
N ARG A 137 -7.40 10.08 8.73
CA ARG A 137 -8.31 9.25 9.54
C ARG A 137 -7.88 9.15 10.99
N ASP A 138 -6.58 9.06 11.24
CA ASP A 138 -6.06 8.97 12.60
C ASP A 138 -6.24 10.28 13.35
N GLN A 139 -5.95 11.41 12.71
CA GLN A 139 -6.23 12.74 13.26
C GLN A 139 -7.72 12.92 13.56
N ALA A 140 -8.61 12.56 12.62
CA ALA A 140 -10.06 12.66 12.86
C ALA A 140 -10.53 11.77 14.02
N ARG A 141 -9.95 10.57 14.20
CA ARG A 141 -10.22 9.72 15.37
C ARG A 141 -9.70 10.33 16.66
N GLN A 142 -8.49 10.87 16.65
CA GLN A 142 -7.91 11.56 17.81
C GLN A 142 -8.77 12.76 18.19
N ASP A 143 -9.17 13.59 17.22
CA ASP A 143 -10.02 14.77 17.44
C ASP A 143 -11.38 14.38 18.03
N MET A 144 -12.06 13.37 17.46
CA MET A 144 -13.32 12.85 18.03
C MET A 144 -13.11 12.31 19.44
N SER A 145 -12.06 11.52 19.67
CA SER A 145 -11.74 11.01 21.01
C SER A 145 -11.45 12.14 21.99
N THR A 146 -10.77 13.21 21.57
CA THR A 146 -10.52 14.37 22.44
C THR A 146 -11.80 15.13 22.73
N ALA A 147 -12.69 15.31 21.75
CA ALA A 147 -13.98 15.95 21.95
C ALA A 147 -14.89 15.15 22.91
N ASP A 148 -14.89 13.82 22.80
CA ASP A 148 -15.62 12.94 23.70
C ASP A 148 -15.05 12.99 25.13
N LEU A 149 -13.72 13.01 25.26
CA LEU A 149 -13.07 13.19 26.56
C LEU A 149 -13.36 14.57 27.16
N ASP A 150 -13.29 15.65 26.37
CA ASP A 150 -13.59 17.01 26.83
C ASP A 150 -15.06 17.13 27.26
N ARG A 151 -15.98 16.44 26.57
CA ARG A 151 -17.38 16.35 26.98
C ARG A 151 -17.52 15.63 28.32
N LEU A 152 -16.80 14.52 28.51
CA LEU A 152 -16.81 13.77 29.76
C LEU A 152 -16.27 14.61 30.92
N VAL A 153 -15.16 15.32 30.71
CA VAL A 153 -14.58 16.27 31.67
C VAL A 153 -15.62 17.32 32.07
N ARG A 154 -16.30 17.95 31.11
CA ARG A 154 -17.34 18.96 31.40
C ARG A 154 -18.50 18.43 32.23
N ILE A 155 -18.92 17.19 32.02
CA ILE A 155 -20.00 16.56 32.80
C ILE A 155 -19.58 16.46 34.27
N TYR A 156 -18.38 15.98 34.54
CA TYR A 156 -17.88 15.83 35.91
C TYR A 156 -17.51 17.18 36.54
N GLU A 157 -17.03 18.13 35.76
CA GLU A 157 -16.73 19.49 36.24
C GLU A 157 -17.97 20.28 36.68
N ASN A 158 -19.14 19.96 36.11
CA ASN A 158 -20.42 20.58 36.48
C ASN A 158 -21.15 19.82 37.59
N MET A 159 -20.63 18.66 37.99
CA MET A 159 -21.17 17.85 39.08
C MET A 159 -20.66 18.35 40.44
N SER A 160 -21.42 18.07 41.50
CA SER A 160 -20.97 18.27 42.89
C SER A 160 -19.65 17.51 43.14
N PRO A 161 -18.62 18.14 43.72
CA PRO A 161 -17.33 17.48 43.98
C PRO A 161 -17.45 16.19 44.83
N ARG A 162 -18.42 16.15 45.74
CA ARG A 162 -18.64 14.99 46.62
C ARG A 162 -19.23 13.79 45.87
N ASP A 163 -20.14 14.05 44.94
CA ASP A 163 -20.79 13.01 44.13
C ASP A 163 -19.80 12.48 43.09
N ALA A 164 -19.04 13.39 42.47
CA ALA A 164 -17.95 13.03 41.57
C ALA A 164 -16.89 12.18 42.28
N ALA A 165 -16.47 12.53 43.49
CA ALA A 165 -15.49 11.75 44.25
C ALA A 165 -15.92 10.29 44.47
N THR A 166 -17.20 10.08 44.80
CA THR A 166 -17.76 8.73 45.02
C THR A 166 -17.71 7.90 43.73
N ILE A 167 -17.96 8.51 42.57
CA ILE A 167 -17.87 7.82 41.27
C ILE A 167 -16.40 7.55 40.90
N PHE A 168 -15.52 8.53 41.12
CA PHE A 168 -14.08 8.40 40.87
C PHE A 168 -13.42 7.34 41.75
N ASP A 169 -13.99 7.02 42.92
CA ASP A 169 -13.55 5.92 43.78
C ASP A 169 -13.83 4.52 43.20
N VAL A 170 -14.78 4.39 42.28
CA VAL A 170 -15.15 3.11 41.63
C VAL A 170 -14.70 3.05 40.17
N LEU A 171 -14.40 4.20 39.56
CA LEU A 171 -13.96 4.32 38.17
C LEU A 171 -12.64 3.59 37.91
N ASP A 172 -12.44 3.13 36.67
CA ASP A 172 -11.16 2.57 36.23
C ASP A 172 -10.03 3.61 36.36
N MET A 173 -8.86 3.14 36.82
CA MET A 173 -7.72 3.98 37.14
C MET A 173 -7.17 4.72 35.90
N HIS A 174 -7.13 4.09 34.73
CA HIS A 174 -6.60 4.72 33.52
C HIS A 174 -7.53 5.81 32.99
N VAL A 175 -8.84 5.57 33.02
CA VAL A 175 -9.85 6.56 32.61
C VAL A 175 -9.85 7.74 33.57
N MET A 176 -9.76 7.47 34.87
CA MET A 176 -9.69 8.50 35.90
C MET A 176 -8.53 9.47 35.67
N VAL A 177 -7.32 8.95 35.47
CA VAL A 177 -6.11 9.77 35.27
C VAL A 177 -6.22 10.63 34.02
N ARG A 178 -6.72 10.06 32.91
CA ARG A 178 -6.95 10.79 31.64
C ARG A 178 -7.91 11.97 31.81
N VAL A 179 -8.96 11.78 32.62
CA VAL A 179 -9.98 12.82 32.88
C VAL A 179 -9.45 13.87 33.87
N LEU A 180 -8.71 13.44 34.91
CA LEU A 180 -8.10 14.35 35.89
C LEU A 180 -7.04 15.27 35.25
N ASP A 181 -6.21 14.74 34.35
CA ASP A 181 -5.14 15.48 33.67
C ASP A 181 -5.66 16.63 32.80
N ARG A 182 -6.86 16.46 32.26
CA ARG A 182 -7.48 17.42 31.31
C ARG A 182 -8.50 18.36 31.97
N MET A 183 -8.81 18.13 33.24
CA MET A 183 -9.75 18.93 34.04
C MET A 183 -9.06 20.13 34.68
N ASN A 184 -9.83 21.17 35.04
CA ASN A 184 -9.30 22.30 35.81
C ASN A 184 -8.67 21.82 37.15
N PRO A 185 -7.38 22.14 37.42
CA PRO A 185 -6.66 21.67 38.62
C PRO A 185 -7.36 21.98 39.94
N ARG A 186 -8.10 23.09 40.02
CA ARG A 186 -8.83 23.48 41.23
C ARG A 186 -10.03 22.57 41.48
N LYS A 187 -10.77 22.19 40.44
CA LYS A 187 -11.89 21.25 40.54
C LYS A 187 -11.40 19.83 40.80
N ALA A 188 -10.32 19.42 40.12
CA ALA A 188 -9.66 18.14 40.34
C ALA A 188 -9.26 17.96 41.81
N SER A 189 -8.63 18.99 42.40
CA SER A 189 -8.24 18.98 43.82
C SER A 189 -9.44 18.84 44.76
N ALA A 190 -10.56 19.51 44.46
CA ALA A 190 -11.79 19.41 45.26
C ALA A 190 -12.43 18.02 45.20
N ILE A 191 -12.36 17.34 44.04
CA ILE A 191 -12.83 15.96 43.86
C ILE A 191 -11.91 14.99 44.60
N MET A 192 -10.58 15.13 44.45
CA MET A 192 -9.59 14.30 45.16
C MET A 192 -9.72 14.40 46.68
N GLY A 193 -10.10 15.58 47.21
CA GLY A 193 -10.36 15.76 48.63
C GLY A 193 -11.57 14.97 49.18
N GLY A 194 -12.49 14.53 48.31
CA GLY A 194 -13.63 13.70 48.68
C GLY A 194 -13.42 12.19 48.47
N MET A 195 -12.28 11.79 47.90
CA MET A 195 -11.97 10.39 47.54
C MET A 195 -11.26 9.64 48.68
N THR A 196 -11.14 8.33 48.50
CA THR A 196 -10.30 7.50 49.38
C THR A 196 -8.81 7.86 49.25
N PRO A 197 -8.06 7.98 50.37
CA PRO A 197 -6.64 8.36 50.33
C PRO A 197 -5.76 7.42 49.50
N GLU A 198 -6.08 6.13 49.49
CA GLU A 198 -5.37 5.12 48.70
C GLU A 198 -5.50 5.40 47.20
N ARG A 199 -6.70 5.71 46.72
CA ARG A 199 -6.92 6.01 45.30
C ARG A 199 -6.28 7.32 44.86
N VAL A 200 -6.29 8.33 45.73
CA VAL A 200 -5.62 9.62 45.48
C VAL A 200 -4.11 9.45 45.31
N ASN A 201 -3.49 8.61 46.14
CA ASN A 201 -2.06 8.30 46.01
C ASN A 201 -1.74 7.63 44.68
N LEU A 202 -2.54 6.63 44.27
CA LEU A 202 -2.36 5.95 42.99
C LEU A 202 -2.55 6.90 41.80
N ALA A 203 -3.59 7.73 41.83
CA ALA A 203 -3.85 8.74 40.80
C ALA A 203 -2.67 9.72 40.67
N THR A 204 -2.12 10.19 41.79
CA THR A 204 -0.98 11.13 41.81
C THR A 204 0.29 10.50 41.25
N GLN A 205 0.57 9.23 41.59
CA GLN A 205 1.73 8.51 41.04
C GLN A 205 1.61 8.32 39.52
N LEU A 206 0.41 8.04 39.03
CA LEU A 206 0.15 7.90 37.59
C LEU A 206 0.25 9.23 36.85
N LEU A 207 -0.27 10.32 37.42
CA LEU A 207 -0.15 11.68 36.88
C LEU A 207 1.32 12.16 36.86
N ALA A 208 2.10 11.80 37.89
CA ALA A 208 3.53 12.09 37.94
C ALA A 208 4.38 11.22 36.98
N GLY A 209 3.75 10.30 36.23
CA GLY A 209 4.45 9.39 35.32
C GLY A 209 5.26 8.30 36.04
N MET A 210 5.09 8.11 37.34
CA MET A 210 5.79 7.10 38.14
C MET A 210 5.29 5.68 37.85
N HIS A 211 4.11 5.56 37.22
CA HIS A 211 3.52 4.32 36.73
C HIS A 211 3.14 4.48 35.23
N ASP A 212 4.13 4.61 34.33
CA ASP A 212 3.87 4.58 32.87
C ASP A 212 3.45 3.15 32.45
N THR A 213 2.17 2.84 32.64
CA THR A 213 1.54 1.59 32.18
C THR A 213 0.60 1.96 31.04
N GLY A 214 1.17 2.28 29.89
CA GLY A 214 0.37 2.81 28.78
C GLY A 214 1.13 2.96 27.48
N VAL A 215 1.54 1.84 26.89
CA VAL A 215 1.74 1.71 25.44
C VAL A 215 2.63 2.82 24.85
N ARG A 216 3.89 2.87 25.29
CA ARG A 216 4.94 3.43 24.43
C ARG A 216 5.09 2.47 23.27
N LEU A 217 4.34 2.70 22.19
CA LEU A 217 4.69 2.18 20.87
C LEU A 217 6.15 2.57 20.67
N THR A 218 7.03 1.58 20.79
CA THR A 218 8.45 1.72 20.50
C THR A 218 8.56 2.40 19.14
N PRO A 219 9.25 3.56 19.03
CA PRO A 219 9.61 4.06 17.72
C PRO A 219 10.53 3.00 17.11
N VAL A 220 10.00 2.24 16.15
CA VAL A 220 10.82 1.44 15.25
C VAL A 220 11.66 2.46 14.49
N PHE A 221 12.87 2.72 14.99
CA PHE A 221 13.88 3.46 14.28
C PHE A 221 14.19 2.67 13.01
N VAL A 222 13.60 3.10 11.90
CA VAL A 222 14.09 2.76 10.57
C VAL A 222 15.45 3.46 10.46
N ARG A 223 16.51 2.67 10.50
CA ARG A 223 17.87 3.08 10.14
C ARG A 223 18.19 2.55 8.76
#